data_AF-A0A6P7H0A2-F1
#
_entry.id   AF-A0A6P7H0A2-F1
#
_cell.length_a   1.000
_cell.length_b   1.000
_cell.length_c   1.000
_cell.angle_alpha   90.00
_cell.angle_beta   90.00
_cell.angle_gamma   90.00
#
_symmetry.space_group_name_H-M   'P 1'
#
loop_
_entity.id
_entity.type
_entity.pdbx_description
1 polymer ?
#
loop_
_entity_poly.entity_id
_entity_poly.type
_entity_poly.pdbx_seq_one_letter_code
_entity_poly.pdbx_strand_id
1 'polypeptide(L)'
;GAKCALDGRNIKVEKYPNGNFVGPTILTDVQTNQVCYKEELFGPVLCVMSADTLDDAIKIINANPYGNGTAIMTTNGNHARQFVHETDVGQVR
;
A
#
# COMPACT_ATOMS: atom_id res chain seq x y z
N GLY A 1 -14.30 -4.88 -7.58
CA GLY A 1 -13.38 -5.31 -6.52
C GLY A 1 -11.96 -5.14 -7.02
N ALA A 2 -10.96 -5.18 -6.13
CA ALA A 2 -9.55 -5.10 -6.54
C ALA A 2 -9.22 -6.17 -7.59
N LYS A 3 -8.28 -5.86 -8.48
CA LYS A 3 -7.78 -6.76 -9.50
C LYS A 3 -6.47 -7.39 -9.02
N CYS A 4 -6.36 -8.71 -9.12
CA CYS A 4 -5.10 -9.41 -8.87
C CYS A 4 -4.22 -9.33 -10.12
N ALA A 5 -3.26 -8.40 -10.13
CA ALA A 5 -2.34 -8.18 -11.26
C ALA A 5 -1.16 -9.16 -11.25
N LEU A 6 -0.75 -9.61 -10.06
CA LEU A 6 0.23 -10.68 -9.86
C LEU A 6 -0.29 -11.63 -8.78
N ASP A 7 -0.38 -12.92 -9.10
CA ASP A 7 -0.96 -13.93 -8.21
C ASP A 7 0.11 -14.86 -7.63
N GLY A 8 0.44 -14.65 -6.36
CA GLY A 8 1.45 -15.41 -5.63
C GLY A 8 0.96 -16.73 -5.00
N ARG A 9 -0.31 -17.11 -5.15
CA ARG A 9 -0.93 -18.19 -4.37
C ARG A 9 -0.37 -19.59 -4.65
N ASN A 10 0.13 -19.83 -5.86
CA ASN A 10 0.52 -21.17 -6.34
C ASN A 10 2.03 -21.39 -6.42
N ILE A 11 2.84 -20.56 -5.75
CA ILE A 11 4.28 -20.73 -5.71
C ILE A 11 4.65 -22.01 -4.97
N LYS A 12 5.51 -22.82 -5.59
CA LYS A 12 6.13 -24.00 -4.98
C LYS A 12 7.64 -23.82 -5.03
N VAL A 13 8.28 -24.00 -3.88
CA VAL A 13 9.74 -23.96 -3.77
C VAL A 13 10.23 -25.40 -3.71
N GLU A 14 10.76 -25.93 -4.82
CA GLU A 14 11.07 -27.36 -4.97
C GLU A 14 11.97 -27.90 -3.86
N LYS A 15 12.96 -27.11 -3.44
CA LYS A 15 13.89 -27.48 -2.35
C LYS A 15 13.22 -27.52 -0.97
N TYR A 16 12.07 -26.86 -0.80
CA TYR A 16 11.39 -26.68 0.47
C TYR A 16 9.86 -26.87 0.33
N PRO A 17 9.39 -28.10 0.00
CA PRO A 17 7.98 -28.35 -0.29
C PRO A 17 7.05 -28.14 0.92
N ASN A 18 7.60 -28.16 2.14
CA ASN A 18 6.88 -27.96 3.40
C ASN A 18 7.18 -26.59 4.05
N GLY A 19 7.78 -25.65 3.32
CA GLY A 19 8.04 -24.31 3.84
C GLY A 19 6.81 -23.41 3.79
N ASN A 20 6.76 -22.39 4.64
CA ASN A 20 5.68 -21.39 4.66
C ASN A 20 5.93 -20.30 3.61
N PHE A 21 5.95 -20.69 2.33
CA PHE A 21 6.19 -19.76 1.22
C PHE A 21 4.87 -19.26 0.65
N VAL A 22 4.78 -17.94 0.49
CA VAL A 22 3.72 -17.25 -0.26
C VAL A 22 4.41 -16.40 -1.31
N GLY A 23 3.94 -16.47 -2.55
CA GLY A 23 4.48 -15.65 -3.64
C GLY A 23 4.11 -14.17 -3.49
N PRO A 24 4.88 -13.27 -4.12
CA PRO A 24 4.49 -11.86 -4.20
C PRO A 24 3.14 -11.72 -4.90
N THR A 25 2.29 -10.86 -4.35
CA THR A 25 0.95 -10.57 -4.88
C THR A 25 0.76 -9.07 -5.05
N ILE A 26 0.20 -8.65 -6.18
CA ILE A 26 -0.11 -7.24 -6.45
C ILE A 26 -1.61 -7.11 -6.69
N LEU A 27 -2.28 -6.32 -5.85
CA LEU A 27 -3.68 -5.95 -6.00
C LEU A 27 -3.76 -4.52 -6.53
N THR A 28 -4.36 -4.32 -7.69
CA THR A 28 -4.62 -2.99 -8.27
C THR A 28 -6.09 -2.60 -8.10
N ASP A 29 -6.39 -1.32 -8.32
CA ASP A 29 -7.73 -0.76 -8.23
C ASP A 29 -8.36 -0.97 -6.83
N VAL A 30 -7.50 -1.00 -5.80
CA VAL A 30 -7.91 -1.17 -4.40
C VAL A 30 -8.70 0.07 -3.97
N GLN A 31 -9.73 -0.14 -3.17
CA GLN A 31 -10.63 0.91 -2.68
C GLN A 31 -10.65 0.92 -1.15
N THR A 32 -10.87 2.08 -0.54
CA THR A 32 -10.81 2.26 0.93
C THR A 32 -11.85 1.45 1.71
N ASN A 33 -12.90 0.95 1.05
CA ASN A 33 -13.90 0.09 1.67
C ASN A 33 -13.49 -1.39 1.75
N GLN A 34 -12.41 -1.80 1.08
CA GLN A 34 -11.96 -3.20 1.00
C GLN A 34 -11.10 -3.60 2.20
N VAL A 35 -11.20 -4.86 2.62
CA VAL A 35 -10.46 -5.41 3.77
C VAL A 35 -8.95 -5.29 3.58
N CYS A 36 -8.44 -5.56 2.38
CA CYS A 36 -7.00 -5.47 2.07
C CYS A 36 -6.41 -4.05 2.17
N TYR A 37 -7.25 -3.02 2.28
CA TYR A 37 -6.81 -1.66 2.60
C TYR A 37 -6.90 -1.36 4.11
N LYS A 38 -7.94 -1.87 4.78
CA LYS A 38 -8.24 -1.58 6.19
C LYS A 38 -7.37 -2.34 7.18
N GLU A 39 -6.89 -3.52 6.78
CA GLU A 39 -6.12 -4.43 7.64
C GLU A 39 -4.68 -4.55 7.16
N GLU A 40 -3.77 -4.67 8.12
CA GLU A 40 -2.35 -4.91 7.84
C GLU A 40 -2.14 -6.40 7.51
N LEU A 41 -1.77 -6.70 6.25
CA LEU A 41 -1.69 -8.09 5.75
C LEU A 41 -0.46 -8.86 6.24
N PHE A 42 0.61 -8.17 6.70
CA PHE A 42 1.88 -8.78 7.16
C PHE A 42 2.52 -9.80 6.21
N GLY A 43 2.15 -9.79 4.93
CA GLY A 43 2.60 -10.72 3.90
C GLY A 43 3.15 -10.01 2.67
N PRO A 44 3.63 -10.77 1.67
CA PRO A 44 4.20 -10.22 0.44
C PRO A 44 3.09 -9.75 -0.52
N VAL A 45 2.20 -8.86 -0.05
CA VAL A 45 1.05 -8.34 -0.79
C VAL A 45 1.13 -6.83 -0.87
N LEU A 46 1.17 -6.30 -2.09
CA LEU A 46 1.13 -4.86 -2.36
C LEU A 46 -0.27 -4.45 -2.84
N CYS A 47 -0.87 -3.48 -2.17
CA CYS A 47 -2.11 -2.83 -2.61
C CYS A 47 -1.77 -1.53 -3.35
N VAL A 48 -2.31 -1.37 -4.56
CA VAL A 48 -2.14 -0.20 -5.41
C VAL A 48 -3.48 0.51 -5.56
N MET A 49 -3.47 1.79 -5.23
CA MET A 49 -4.59 2.71 -5.34
C MET A 49 -4.19 3.87 -6.24
N SER A 50 -5.17 4.48 -6.89
CA SER A 50 -4.98 5.69 -7.71
C SER A 50 -5.70 6.86 -7.07
N ALA A 51 -5.07 8.03 -7.10
CA ALA A 51 -5.64 9.29 -6.68
C ALA A 51 -5.34 10.33 -7.76
N ASP A 52 -6.32 11.18 -8.09
CA ASP A 52 -6.19 12.18 -9.16
C ASP A 52 -5.36 13.39 -8.71
N THR A 53 -5.34 13.66 -7.40
CA THR A 53 -4.63 14.80 -6.81
C THR A 53 -3.84 14.39 -5.57
N LEU A 54 -2.87 15.23 -5.19
CA LEU A 54 -2.12 15.06 -3.94
C LEU A 54 -3.06 15.11 -2.72
N ASP A 55 -4.02 16.02 -2.72
CA ASP A 55 -5.00 16.15 -1.64
C ASP A 55 -5.84 14.88 -1.48
N ASP A 56 -6.23 14.24 -2.59
CA ASP A 56 -6.97 12.98 -2.54
C ASP A 56 -6.09 11.83 -2.03
N ALA A 57 -4.81 11.80 -2.40
CA ALA A 57 -3.86 10.83 -1.86
C ALA A 57 -3.68 11.02 -0.33
N ILE A 58 -3.55 12.25 0.14
CA ILE A 58 -3.44 12.58 1.57
C ILE A 58 -4.71 12.17 2.32
N LYS A 59 -5.90 12.44 1.76
CA LYS A 59 -7.18 11.96 2.34
C LYS A 59 -7.22 10.44 2.47
N ILE A 60 -6.74 9.71 1.47
CA ILE A 60 -6.68 8.23 1.53
C ILE A 60 -5.72 7.78 2.63
N ILE A 61 -4.58 8.44 2.82
CA ILE A 61 -3.62 8.12 3.88
C ILE A 61 -4.24 8.39 5.25
N ASN A 62 -4.77 9.59 5.47
CA ASN A 62 -5.31 10.02 6.76
C ASN A 62 -6.63 9.32 7.15
N ALA A 63 -7.35 8.75 6.20
CA ALA A 63 -8.53 7.92 6.47
C ALA A 63 -8.16 6.52 7.00
N ASN A 64 -6.90 6.10 6.90
CA ASN A 64 -6.44 4.84 7.46
C ASN A 64 -6.28 4.98 8.98
N PRO A 65 -6.82 4.06 9.80
CA PRO A 65 -6.66 4.12 11.26
C PRO A 65 -5.20 3.93 11.72
N TYR A 66 -4.31 3.46 10.84
CA TYR A 66 -2.89 3.32 11.10
C TYR A 66 -2.10 4.52 10.57
N GLY A 67 -1.08 4.95 11.32
CA GLY A 67 -0.25 6.13 11.00
C GLY A 67 1.22 5.94 11.34
N ASN A 68 1.80 4.76 11.10
CA ASN A 68 3.20 4.47 11.45
C ASN A 68 4.20 5.22 10.56
N GLY A 69 4.15 4.98 9.24
CA GLY A 69 5.08 5.57 8.29
C GLY A 69 4.48 5.77 6.91
N THR A 70 4.89 6.84 6.25
CA THR A 70 4.47 7.17 4.87
C THR A 70 5.63 7.80 4.11
N ALA A 71 5.54 7.84 2.78
CA ALA A 71 6.58 8.41 1.95
C ALA A 71 6.00 9.08 0.69
N ILE A 72 6.69 10.12 0.22
CA ILE A 72 6.37 10.78 -1.05
C ILE A 72 7.58 10.78 -1.99
N MET A 73 7.35 10.33 -3.22
CA MET A 73 8.34 10.39 -4.31
C MET A 73 7.94 11.52 -5.25
N THR A 74 8.62 12.66 -5.16
CA THR A 74 8.32 13.85 -5.98
C THR A 74 9.57 14.68 -6.21
N THR A 75 9.64 15.36 -7.36
CA THR A 75 10.66 16.39 -7.64
C THR A 75 10.19 17.80 -7.27
N ASN A 76 8.92 17.97 -6.87
CA ASN A 76 8.34 19.25 -6.49
C ASN A 76 8.45 19.47 -4.98
N GLY A 77 9.28 20.44 -4.57
CA GLY A 77 9.47 20.79 -3.16
C GLY A 77 8.21 21.30 -2.45
N ASN A 78 7.27 21.92 -3.17
CA ASN A 78 5.99 22.33 -2.58
C ASN A 78 5.13 21.12 -2.23
N HIS A 79 5.06 20.13 -3.12
CA HIS A 79 4.33 18.88 -2.86
C HIS A 79 4.95 18.10 -1.69
N ALA A 80 6.29 18.00 -1.66
CA ALA A 80 6.99 17.36 -0.54
C ALA A 80 6.66 18.05 0.79
N ARG A 81 6.69 19.39 0.82
CA ARG A 81 6.36 20.16 2.02
C ARG A 81 4.91 20.00 2.43
N GLN A 82 3.97 20.09 1.48
CA GLN A 82 2.54 19.91 1.72
C GLN A 82 2.28 18.54 2.34
N PHE A 83 2.80 17.48 1.72
CA PHE A 83 2.65 16.10 2.21
C PHE A 83 3.13 15.95 3.66
N VAL A 84 4.34 16.45 3.98
CA VAL A 84 4.89 16.39 5.34
C VAL A 84 4.01 17.11 6.37
N HIS A 85 3.35 18.22 6.00
CA HIS A 85 2.54 19.00 6.93
C HIS A 85 1.11 18.46 7.09
N GLU A 86 0.58 17.79 6.08
CA GLU A 86 -0.83 17.43 6.00
C GLU A 86 -1.12 15.94 6.27
N THR A 87 -0.11 15.06 6.23
CA THR A 87 -0.30 13.66 6.61
C THR A 87 -0.30 13.47 8.13
N ASP A 88 -1.28 12.74 8.66
CA ASP A 88 -1.38 12.36 10.07
C ASP A 88 -0.63 11.04 10.33
N VAL A 89 0.71 11.10 10.20
CA VAL A 89 1.59 9.93 10.25
C VAL A 89 2.86 10.25 11.04
N GLY A 90 3.30 9.33 11.89
CA GLY A 90 4.44 9.54 12.79
C GLY A 90 5.80 9.68 12.09
N GLN A 91 6.04 8.92 11.01
CA GLN A 91 7.26 9.02 10.20
C GLN A 91 6.93 9.37 8.74
N VAL A 92 7.50 10.46 8.24
CA VAL A 92 7.38 10.87 6.83
C VAL A 92 8.75 10.82 6.15
N ARG A 93 8.84 10.17 4.98
CA ARG A 93 10.07 10.05 4.17
C ARG A 93 9.94 10.60 2.76
#